data_AF-A0A538BWJ5-F1
#
_entry.id   AF-A0A538BWJ5-F1
#
_cell.length_a   1.000
_cell.length_b   1.000
_cell.length_c   1.000
_cell.angle_alpha   90.00
_cell.angle_beta   90.00
_cell.angle_gamma   90.00
#
_symmetry.space_group_name_H-M   'P 1'
#
loop_
_entity.id
_entity.type
_entity.pdbx_description
1 polymer ?
#
loop_
_entity_poly.entity_id
_entity_poly.type
_entity_poly.pdbx_seq_one_letter_code
_entity_poly.pdbx_strand_id
1 'polypeptide(L)'
;DPGDEVLLFEPFYENYGPDAYISGAVPKVVPLSSPGWTLDVECVRDAIGPRTRAIVLNTPHNPTGKVFTEEELSALAELVVERDLLVFTDEIYEHILYDGRRHRSIALLPGMRERTVTISALSKTYSVTGWRVGWAISSPPLVGAIRKIHDFLTVAAPAPLQEAGVVALGLPDSFYEELAHSYRERRDLFLGLLAGTGFDAVQPEGAYYTMTNVAELRRGRGLDDDTAFCVDLVVNGGVAAVPGSSFFAEARDGRDIIRFAFPTCVWPASASPATRPAERPVSPEPGPSARPSPRGSRPTLEWSRGELGRPLARRTCTRPRDAGTGPAPPPRPPR
;
A
#
# COMPACT_ATOMS: atom_id res chain seq x y z
N ASP A 1 8.13 9.20 20.37
CA ASP A 1 7.53 10.06 21.40
C ASP A 1 6.52 11.03 20.79
N PRO A 2 5.61 11.61 21.61
CA PRO A 2 4.65 12.60 21.13
C PRO A 2 5.34 13.76 20.41
N GLY A 3 4.88 14.08 19.21
CA GLY A 3 5.44 15.14 18.37
C GLY A 3 6.66 14.74 17.53
N ASP A 4 7.20 13.53 17.71
CA ASP A 4 8.20 12.99 16.79
C ASP A 4 7.59 12.79 15.40
N GLU A 5 8.40 12.99 14.38
CA GLU A 5 7.98 12.92 13.00
C GLU A 5 8.35 11.57 12.37
N VAL A 6 7.40 10.98 11.65
CA VAL A 6 7.60 9.73 10.90
C VAL A 6 7.38 10.00 9.42
N LEU A 7 8.36 9.67 8.58
CA LEU A 7 8.22 9.84 7.14
C LEU A 7 7.40 8.70 6.53
N LEU A 8 6.43 9.06 5.70
CA LEU A 8 5.59 8.15 4.92
C LEU A 8 5.79 8.45 3.43
N PHE A 9 5.93 7.42 2.59
CA PHE A 9 6.05 7.58 1.14
C PHE A 9 4.66 7.58 0.50
N GLU A 10 4.28 8.66 -0.18
CA GLU A 10 2.96 8.81 -0.82
C GLU A 10 3.01 8.37 -2.29
N PRO A 11 2.01 7.61 -2.78
CA PRO A 11 0.82 7.14 -2.06
C PRO A 11 1.14 6.03 -1.06
N PHE A 12 0.40 5.90 0.05
CA PHE A 12 0.70 4.95 1.13
C PHE A 12 -0.48 4.04 1.47
N TYR A 13 -0.20 2.93 2.14
CA TYR A 13 -1.24 2.11 2.78
C TYR A 13 -1.94 2.91 3.89
N GLU A 14 -3.27 2.88 3.87
CA GLU A 14 -4.13 3.78 4.63
C GLU A 14 -3.92 3.77 6.15
N ASN A 15 -3.36 2.69 6.71
CA ASN A 15 -3.20 2.53 8.15
C ASN A 15 -1.95 3.22 8.73
N TYR A 16 -0.94 3.54 7.91
CA TYR A 16 0.30 4.14 8.44
C TYR A 16 0.06 5.51 9.09
N GLY A 17 -0.85 6.32 8.54
CA GLY A 17 -1.24 7.61 9.10
C GLY A 17 -1.90 7.47 10.48
N PRO A 18 -3.03 6.75 10.59
CA PRO A 18 -3.69 6.44 11.86
C PRO A 18 -2.76 5.85 12.92
N ASP A 19 -1.88 4.91 12.55
CA ASP A 19 -0.93 4.30 13.48
C ASP A 19 0.05 5.34 14.06
N ALA A 20 0.57 6.23 13.20
CA ALA A 20 1.42 7.33 13.65
C ALA A 20 0.66 8.26 14.61
N TYR A 21 -0.57 8.66 14.29
CA TYR A 21 -1.37 9.52 15.18
C TYR A 21 -1.68 8.88 16.53
N ILE A 22 -2.04 7.60 16.56
CA ILE A 22 -2.34 6.87 17.81
C ILE A 22 -1.09 6.74 18.69
N SER A 23 0.10 6.65 18.09
CA SER A 23 1.38 6.70 18.84
C SER A 23 1.79 8.12 19.30
N GLY A 24 1.02 9.15 18.95
CA GLY A 24 1.35 10.56 19.20
C GLY A 24 2.37 11.15 18.24
N ALA A 25 2.79 10.42 17.21
CA ALA A 25 3.71 10.89 16.19
C ALA A 25 2.99 11.77 15.15
N VAL A 26 3.79 12.55 14.41
CA VAL A 26 3.34 13.44 13.34
C VAL A 26 3.80 12.83 12.00
N PRO A 27 2.88 12.30 11.19
CA PRO A 27 3.25 11.78 9.89
C PRO A 27 3.65 12.92 8.95
N LYS A 28 4.77 12.73 8.26
CA LYS A 28 5.31 13.65 7.24
C LYS A 28 5.43 12.91 5.93
N VAL A 29 4.88 13.50 4.87
CA VAL A 29 4.73 12.81 3.59
C VAL A 29 5.83 13.18 2.62
N VAL A 30 6.44 12.17 2.00
CA VAL A 30 7.37 12.31 0.89
C VAL A 30 6.73 11.68 -0.36
N PRO A 31 6.45 12.45 -1.42
CA PRO A 31 5.78 11.92 -2.60
C PRO A 31 6.74 11.07 -3.45
N LEU A 32 6.23 9.94 -3.94
CA LEU A 32 6.82 9.16 -5.02
C LEU A 32 6.37 9.72 -6.37
N SER A 33 7.27 9.71 -7.36
CA SER A 33 6.99 10.32 -8.67
C SER A 33 6.34 9.34 -9.64
N SER A 34 5.05 9.54 -9.93
CA SER A 34 4.30 8.85 -11.00
C SER A 34 4.91 9.13 -12.40
N PRO A 35 4.83 8.20 -13.37
CA PRO A 35 4.13 6.90 -13.34
C PRO A 35 4.94 5.73 -12.76
N GLY A 36 6.26 5.86 -12.64
CA GLY A 36 7.13 4.80 -12.10
C GLY A 36 7.17 4.73 -10.56
N TRP A 37 6.53 5.68 -9.89
CA TRP A 37 6.55 5.85 -8.43
C TRP A 37 7.97 5.92 -7.86
N THR A 38 8.89 6.56 -8.58
CA THR A 38 10.31 6.60 -8.23
C THR A 38 10.56 7.45 -6.98
N LEU A 39 11.52 7.04 -6.16
CA LEU A 39 11.95 7.78 -4.98
C LEU A 39 12.92 8.90 -5.37
N ASP A 40 12.63 10.15 -4.97
CA ASP A 40 13.62 11.23 -4.95
C ASP A 40 14.26 11.29 -3.56
N VAL A 41 15.48 10.78 -3.44
CA VAL A 41 16.24 10.72 -2.18
C VAL A 41 16.51 12.12 -1.62
N GLU A 42 16.66 13.13 -2.47
CA GLU A 42 16.88 14.51 -2.00
C GLU A 42 15.60 15.07 -1.37
N CYS A 43 14.42 14.76 -1.91
CA CYS A 43 13.16 15.10 -1.24
C CYS A 43 13.03 14.40 0.12
N VAL A 44 13.56 13.18 0.29
CA VAL A 44 13.64 12.52 1.62
C VAL A 44 14.56 13.31 2.55
N ARG A 45 15.77 13.65 2.08
CA ARG A 45 16.76 14.42 2.84
C ARG A 45 16.22 15.75 3.33
N ASP A 46 15.46 16.45 2.48
CA ASP A 46 14.82 17.74 2.78
C ASP A 46 13.62 17.63 3.74
N ALA A 47 12.98 16.45 3.80
CA ALA A 47 11.87 16.18 4.70
C ALA A 47 12.34 15.88 6.14
N ILE A 48 13.56 15.37 6.30
CA ILE A 48 14.17 15.06 7.60
C ILE A 48 14.49 16.35 8.36
N GLY A 49 13.89 16.50 9.53
CA GLY A 49 14.14 17.59 10.47
C GLY A 49 14.56 17.10 11.86
N PRO A 50 14.76 18.01 12.83
CA PRO A 50 15.24 17.68 14.18
C PRO A 50 14.32 16.71 14.96
N ARG A 51 13.04 16.64 14.59
CA ARG A 51 12.04 15.76 15.20
C ARG A 51 11.82 14.46 14.43
N THR A 52 12.44 14.28 13.26
CA THR A 52 12.31 13.03 12.52
C THR A 52 12.96 11.89 13.30
N ARG A 53 12.23 10.80 13.49
CA ARG A 53 12.71 9.62 14.22
C ARG A 53 12.62 8.33 13.43
N ALA A 54 11.69 8.24 12.49
CA ALA A 54 11.51 7.03 11.72
C ALA A 54 11.02 7.28 10.30
N ILE A 55 11.15 6.25 9.48
CA ILE A 55 10.50 6.15 8.18
C ILE A 55 9.67 4.86 8.14
N VAL A 56 8.58 4.87 7.38
CA VAL A 56 7.82 3.67 7.02
C VAL A 56 8.07 3.37 5.56
N LEU A 57 8.70 2.24 5.28
CA LEU A 57 8.97 1.74 3.94
C LEU A 57 8.04 0.55 3.68
N ASN A 58 7.44 0.47 2.49
CA ASN A 58 6.65 -0.69 2.09
C ASN A 58 7.12 -1.20 0.73
N THR A 59 7.62 -2.43 0.68
CA THR A 59 8.12 -3.01 -0.57
C THR A 59 7.98 -4.53 -0.58
N PRO A 60 7.34 -5.14 -1.61
CA PRO A 60 6.58 -4.50 -2.68
C PRO A 60 5.43 -3.61 -2.19
N HIS A 61 5.23 -2.48 -2.86
CA HIS A 61 4.53 -1.31 -2.34
C HIS A 61 3.03 -1.35 -2.63
N ASN A 62 2.20 -1.26 -1.59
CA ASN A 62 0.77 -1.00 -1.67
C ASN A 62 0.55 0.51 -1.48
N PRO A 63 -0.04 1.22 -2.46
CA PRO A 63 -0.94 0.70 -3.51
C PRO A 63 -0.36 0.53 -4.92
N THR A 64 0.89 0.89 -5.15
CA THR A 64 1.39 1.11 -6.52
C THR A 64 1.89 -0.14 -7.24
N GLY A 65 2.21 -1.18 -6.49
CA GLY A 65 2.93 -2.37 -6.98
C GLY A 65 4.40 -2.13 -7.29
N LYS A 66 4.98 -0.98 -6.88
CA LYS A 66 6.43 -0.70 -7.01
C LYS A 66 7.26 -1.68 -6.18
N VAL A 67 8.42 -2.07 -6.70
CA VAL A 67 9.50 -2.68 -5.91
C VAL A 67 10.64 -1.65 -5.81
N PHE A 68 11.13 -1.38 -4.60
CA PHE A 68 12.24 -0.45 -4.42
C PHE A 68 13.53 -1.11 -4.92
N THR A 69 14.33 -0.37 -5.69
CA THR A 69 15.57 -0.91 -6.24
C THR A 69 16.67 -0.94 -5.20
N GLU A 70 17.73 -1.71 -5.47
CA GLU A 70 18.89 -1.77 -4.58
C GLU A 70 19.56 -0.40 -4.41
N GLU A 71 19.56 0.42 -5.46
CA GLU A 71 20.08 1.79 -5.44
C GLU A 71 19.22 2.71 -4.56
N GLU A 72 17.89 2.65 -4.69
CA GLU A 72 16.98 3.43 -3.85
C GLU A 72 17.10 3.03 -2.37
N LEU A 73 17.15 1.72 -2.09
CA LEU A 73 17.29 1.21 -0.73
C LEU A 73 18.64 1.55 -0.11
N SER A 74 19.73 1.50 -0.89
CA SER A 74 21.08 1.87 -0.43
C SER A 74 21.18 3.34 -0.11
N ALA A 75 20.68 4.22 -0.98
CA ALA A 75 20.66 5.66 -0.74
C ALA A 75 19.79 6.03 0.47
N LEU A 76 18.67 5.33 0.67
CA LEU A 76 17.81 5.50 1.84
C LEU A 76 18.50 5.02 3.12
N ALA A 77 19.18 3.86 3.07
CA ALA A 77 19.92 3.31 4.20
C ALA A 77 21.07 4.24 4.65
N GLU A 78 21.84 4.79 3.71
CA GLU A 78 22.87 5.79 4.00
C GLU A 78 22.30 7.00 4.75
N LEU A 79 21.18 7.54 4.27
CA LEU A 79 20.51 8.69 4.90
C LEU A 79 19.95 8.34 6.29
N VAL A 80 19.37 7.16 6.44
CA VAL A 80 18.84 6.66 7.72
C VAL A 80 19.97 6.51 8.75
N VAL A 81 21.13 5.97 8.34
CA VAL A 81 22.29 5.82 9.22
C VAL A 81 22.89 7.18 9.56
N GLU A 82 23.07 8.08 8.58
CA GLU A 82 23.58 9.45 8.77
C GLU A 82 22.74 10.22 9.80
N ARG A 83 21.42 10.02 9.78
CA ARG A 83 20.46 10.79 10.59
C ARG A 83 19.96 10.04 11.84
N ASP A 84 20.53 8.88 12.10
CA ASP A 84 20.18 7.98 13.20
C ASP A 84 18.66 7.70 13.31
N LEU A 85 18.03 7.37 12.19
CA LEU A 85 16.59 7.08 12.13
C LEU A 85 16.30 5.58 12.34
N LEU A 86 15.07 5.29 12.78
CA LEU A 86 14.48 3.95 12.73
C LEU A 86 13.79 3.69 11.40
N VAL A 87 13.67 2.43 11.01
CA VAL A 87 12.91 2.01 9.82
C VAL A 87 11.89 0.97 10.23
N PHE A 88 10.63 1.21 9.86
CA PHE A 88 9.59 0.18 9.84
C PHE A 88 9.42 -0.25 8.39
N THR A 89 9.85 -1.46 8.04
CA THR A 89 9.75 -1.99 6.68
C THR A 89 8.64 -3.04 6.62
N ASP A 90 7.55 -2.70 5.93
CA ASP A 90 6.45 -3.61 5.61
C ASP A 90 6.80 -4.39 4.35
N GLU A 91 7.11 -5.67 4.54
CA GLU A 91 7.57 -6.60 3.51
C GLU A 91 6.52 -7.70 3.25
N ILE A 92 5.25 -7.45 3.56
CA ILE A 92 4.18 -8.46 3.52
C ILE A 92 3.94 -9.06 2.11
N TYR A 93 4.44 -8.41 1.06
CA TYR A 93 4.35 -8.86 -0.33
C TYR A 93 5.66 -9.43 -0.88
N GLU A 94 6.68 -9.71 -0.04
CA GLU A 94 8.04 -10.11 -0.44
C GLU A 94 8.14 -11.25 -1.47
N HIS A 95 7.13 -12.14 -1.53
CA HIS A 95 7.07 -13.27 -2.47
C HIS A 95 6.20 -13.03 -3.72
N ILE A 96 5.57 -11.86 -3.84
CA ILE A 96 4.73 -11.50 -4.99
C ILE A 96 5.51 -10.48 -5.83
N LEU A 97 6.35 -11.00 -6.73
CA LEU A 97 7.29 -10.26 -7.57
C LEU A 97 7.16 -10.69 -9.02
N TYR A 98 7.42 -9.78 -9.95
CA TYR A 98 7.28 -10.04 -11.39
C TYR A 98 8.56 -9.73 -12.16
N ASP A 99 8.64 -10.23 -13.39
CA ASP A 99 9.62 -9.81 -14.41
C ASP A 99 11.09 -9.84 -13.95
N GLY A 100 11.44 -10.81 -13.10
CA GLY A 100 12.81 -10.98 -12.58
C GLY A 100 13.18 -10.07 -11.41
N ARG A 101 12.23 -9.27 -10.88
CA ARG A 101 12.42 -8.49 -9.67
C ARG A 101 12.70 -9.40 -8.48
N ARG A 102 13.56 -8.92 -7.58
CA ARG A 102 13.94 -9.62 -6.34
C ARG A 102 13.66 -8.71 -5.17
N HIS A 103 13.03 -9.26 -4.13
CA HIS A 103 12.87 -8.56 -2.87
C HIS A 103 14.23 -8.38 -2.20
N ARG A 104 14.45 -7.19 -1.64
CA ARG A 104 15.63 -6.83 -0.86
C ARG A 104 15.17 -6.15 0.41
N SER A 105 15.34 -6.84 1.53
CA SER A 105 15.07 -6.22 2.83
C SER A 105 16.14 -5.18 3.14
N ILE A 106 15.71 -3.95 3.45
CA ILE A 106 16.61 -2.86 3.86
C ILE A 106 17.37 -3.21 5.14
N ALA A 107 16.83 -4.11 5.98
CA ALA A 107 17.47 -4.58 7.20
C ALA A 107 18.81 -5.30 6.95
N LEU A 108 19.03 -5.82 5.74
CA LEU A 108 20.25 -6.52 5.34
C LEU A 108 21.36 -5.58 4.86
N LEU A 109 21.07 -4.28 4.67
CA LEU A 109 22.05 -3.31 4.26
C LEU A 109 22.97 -2.88 5.41
N PRO A 110 24.21 -2.42 5.14
CA PRO A 110 25.16 -2.01 6.17
C PRO A 110 24.56 -0.98 7.14
N GLY A 111 24.70 -1.22 8.44
CA GLY A 111 24.23 -0.30 9.49
C GLY A 111 22.71 -0.33 9.77
N MET A 112 21.93 -1.14 9.04
CA MET A 112 20.46 -1.14 9.14
C MET A 112 19.89 -2.15 10.15
N ARG A 113 20.60 -3.24 10.45
CA ARG A 113 20.13 -4.33 11.30
C ARG A 113 19.60 -3.87 12.67
N GLU A 114 20.31 -2.97 13.34
CA GLU A 114 19.98 -2.57 14.71
C GLU A 114 18.83 -1.56 14.82
N ARG A 115 18.46 -0.95 13.69
CA ARG A 115 17.49 0.17 13.59
C ARG A 115 16.26 -0.14 12.75
N THR A 116 16.16 -1.36 12.21
CA THR A 116 15.08 -1.77 11.32
C THR A 116 14.15 -2.76 12.01
N VAL A 117 12.84 -2.52 11.91
CA VAL A 117 11.77 -3.44 12.27
C VAL A 117 11.15 -3.95 10.97
N THR A 118 11.44 -5.20 10.61
CA THR A 118 10.86 -5.88 9.45
C THR A 118 9.53 -6.52 9.83
N ILE A 119 8.47 -6.20 9.09
CA ILE A 119 7.10 -6.62 9.36
C ILE A 119 6.63 -7.51 8.20
N SER A 120 6.11 -8.70 8.52
CA SER A 120 5.51 -9.61 7.53
C SER A 120 4.39 -10.43 8.19
N ALA A 121 3.63 -11.17 7.37
CA ALA A 121 2.49 -11.94 7.86
C ALA A 121 2.09 -13.09 6.94
N LEU A 122 1.32 -14.04 7.47
CA LEU A 122 0.81 -15.17 6.68
C LEU A 122 -0.22 -14.75 5.61
N SER A 123 -0.78 -13.55 5.76
CA SER A 123 -2.00 -13.12 5.07
C SER A 123 -1.91 -13.19 3.54
N LYS A 124 -0.79 -12.74 2.97
CA LYS A 124 -0.66 -12.49 1.52
C LYS A 124 0.00 -13.64 0.81
N THR A 125 1.15 -14.07 1.31
CA THR A 125 1.92 -15.20 0.78
C THR A 125 1.10 -16.50 0.75
N TYR A 126 0.32 -16.77 1.79
CA TYR A 126 -0.41 -18.04 1.93
C TYR A 126 -1.92 -17.90 1.74
N SER A 127 -2.41 -16.76 1.24
CA SER A 127 -3.86 -16.52 0.99
C SER A 127 -4.78 -16.73 2.20
N VAL A 128 -4.27 -16.55 3.43
CA VAL A 128 -5.01 -16.73 4.69
C VAL A 128 -5.25 -15.39 5.41
N THR A 129 -5.72 -14.38 4.68
CA THR A 129 -5.91 -13.01 5.20
C THR A 129 -6.74 -12.94 6.49
N GLY A 130 -7.73 -13.84 6.64
CA GLY A 130 -8.60 -13.96 7.81
C GLY A 130 -7.95 -14.60 9.04
N TRP A 131 -6.75 -15.18 8.94
CA TRP A 131 -6.08 -15.83 10.08
C TRP A 131 -5.45 -14.85 11.06
N ARG A 132 -5.15 -13.63 10.61
CA ARG A 132 -4.63 -12.53 11.44
C ARG A 132 -3.36 -12.90 12.23
N VAL A 133 -2.45 -13.64 11.57
CA VAL A 133 -1.13 -13.99 12.13
C VAL A 133 -0.04 -13.26 11.34
N GLY A 134 0.80 -12.51 12.04
CA GLY A 134 1.98 -11.84 11.51
C GLY A 134 3.08 -11.69 12.57
N TRP A 135 4.22 -11.14 12.17
CA TRP A 135 5.41 -11.04 13.01
C TRP A 135 6.22 -9.78 12.71
N ALA A 136 7.10 -9.44 13.64
CA ALA A 136 8.10 -8.40 13.49
C ALA A 136 9.49 -8.97 13.84
N ILE A 137 10.50 -8.67 13.03
CA ILE A 137 11.90 -9.07 13.21
C ILE A 137 12.73 -7.80 13.40
N SER A 138 13.50 -7.72 14.48
CA SER A 138 14.35 -6.56 14.78
C SER A 138 15.42 -6.89 15.82
N SER A 139 16.16 -5.88 16.28
CA SER A 139 17.13 -5.99 17.36
C SER A 139 16.45 -6.28 18.71
N PRO A 140 17.14 -6.93 19.67
CA PRO A 140 16.57 -7.24 20.98
C PRO A 140 15.96 -6.02 21.71
N PRO A 141 16.56 -4.81 21.69
CA PRO A 141 15.95 -3.62 22.30
C PRO A 141 14.61 -3.24 21.67
N LEU A 142 14.52 -3.23 20.33
CA LEU A 142 13.31 -2.86 19.59
C LEU A 142 12.21 -3.92 19.75
N VAL A 143 12.56 -5.20 19.63
CA VAL A 143 11.61 -6.31 19.90
C VAL A 143 11.12 -6.26 21.34
N GLY A 144 12.00 -5.96 22.30
CA GLY A 144 11.62 -5.81 23.71
C GLY A 144 10.60 -4.69 23.94
N ALA A 145 10.73 -3.57 23.23
CA ALA A 145 9.74 -2.48 23.29
C ALA A 145 8.40 -2.88 22.62
N ILE A 146 8.44 -3.51 21.44
CA ILE A 146 7.25 -3.97 20.72
C ILE A 146 6.46 -4.98 21.56
N ARG A 147 7.14 -5.96 22.17
CA ARG A 147 6.50 -7.00 22.99
C ARG A 147 5.73 -6.43 24.17
N LYS A 148 6.27 -5.42 24.87
CA LYS A 148 5.59 -4.75 25.97
C LYS A 148 4.25 -4.16 25.55
N ILE A 149 4.16 -3.58 24.35
CA ILE A 149 2.90 -3.04 23.82
C ILE A 149 1.98 -4.17 23.35
N HIS A 150 2.52 -5.19 22.67
CA HIS A 150 1.74 -6.35 22.22
C HIS A 150 0.99 -7.05 23.37
N ASP A 151 1.65 -7.17 24.54
CA ASP A 151 1.07 -7.78 25.74
C ASP A 151 -0.23 -7.04 26.18
N PHE A 152 -0.31 -5.73 26.00
CA PHE A 152 -1.49 -4.93 26.35
C PHE A 152 -2.52 -4.75 25.22
N LEU A 153 -2.13 -5.02 23.97
CA LEU A 153 -3.06 -4.96 22.84
C LEU A 153 -3.81 -6.27 22.63
N THR A 154 -3.09 -7.39 22.62
CA THR A 154 -3.64 -8.69 22.22
C THR A 154 -3.15 -9.87 23.05
N VAL A 155 -2.09 -9.70 23.86
CA VAL A 155 -1.41 -10.76 24.62
C VAL A 155 -0.70 -11.80 23.75
N ALA A 156 -1.44 -12.48 22.87
CA ALA A 156 -0.89 -13.49 21.97
C ALA A 156 -1.75 -13.63 20.70
N ALA A 157 -1.11 -14.04 19.60
CA ALA A 157 -1.80 -14.46 18.39
C ALA A 157 -2.49 -15.83 18.59
N PRO A 158 -3.50 -16.22 17.77
CA PRO A 158 -4.20 -17.48 17.92
C PRO A 158 -3.27 -18.70 17.78
N ALA A 159 -3.03 -19.43 18.88
CA ALA A 159 -2.04 -20.51 18.93
C ALA A 159 -2.21 -21.59 17.83
N PRO A 160 -3.41 -22.11 17.52
CA PRO A 160 -3.56 -23.10 16.44
C PRO A 160 -3.15 -22.56 15.06
N LEU A 161 -3.33 -21.26 14.82
CA LEU A 161 -2.95 -20.63 13.55
C LEU A 161 -1.45 -20.33 13.49
N GLN A 162 -0.78 -20.19 14.64
CA GLN A 162 0.67 -20.14 14.72
C GLN A 162 1.27 -21.49 14.32
N GLU A 163 0.73 -22.61 14.80
CA GLU A 163 1.16 -23.96 14.40
C GLU A 163 1.00 -24.19 12.89
N ALA A 164 -0.13 -23.78 12.32
CA ALA A 164 -0.33 -23.84 10.88
C ALA A 164 0.64 -22.90 10.13
N GLY A 165 1.01 -21.76 10.73
CA GLY A 165 2.05 -20.88 10.24
C GLY A 165 3.44 -21.53 10.15
N VAL A 166 3.81 -22.37 11.12
CA VAL A 166 5.06 -23.14 11.08
C VAL A 166 5.09 -24.07 9.86
N VAL A 167 3.97 -24.74 9.58
CA VAL A 167 3.84 -25.58 8.37
C VAL A 167 3.95 -24.74 7.11
N ALA A 168 3.28 -23.60 7.05
CA ALA A 168 3.30 -22.70 5.90
C ALA A 168 4.72 -22.16 5.61
N LEU A 169 5.45 -21.73 6.64
CA LEU A 169 6.83 -21.25 6.53
C LEU A 169 7.83 -22.35 6.15
N GLY A 170 7.47 -23.62 6.35
CA GLY A 170 8.25 -24.78 5.92
C GLY A 170 7.97 -25.27 4.51
N LEU A 171 7.10 -24.60 3.75
CA LEU A 171 6.83 -24.96 2.35
C LEU A 171 8.09 -24.77 1.47
N PRO A 172 8.27 -25.61 0.44
CA PRO A 172 9.45 -25.55 -0.42
C PRO A 172 9.48 -24.31 -1.31
N ASP A 173 10.66 -23.96 -1.84
CA ASP A 173 10.86 -22.83 -2.75
C ASP A 173 9.88 -22.82 -3.94
N SER A 174 9.52 -24.01 -4.44
CA SER A 174 8.56 -24.16 -5.54
C SER A 174 7.18 -23.56 -5.24
N PHE A 175 6.74 -23.53 -3.98
CA PHE A 175 5.50 -22.88 -3.60
C PHE A 175 5.54 -21.37 -3.90
N TYR A 176 6.64 -20.70 -3.56
CA TYR A 176 6.79 -19.27 -3.77
C TYR A 176 7.01 -18.94 -5.25
N GLU A 177 7.69 -19.81 -6.00
CA GLU A 177 7.82 -19.70 -7.46
C GLU A 177 6.44 -19.80 -8.15
N GLU A 178 5.63 -20.79 -7.76
CA GLU A 178 4.26 -20.96 -8.25
C GLU A 178 3.35 -19.79 -7.85
N LEU A 179 3.50 -19.27 -6.63
CA LEU A 179 2.78 -18.08 -6.16
C LEU A 179 3.07 -16.88 -7.08
N ALA A 180 4.36 -16.55 -7.28
CA ALA A 180 4.79 -15.43 -8.11
C ALA A 180 4.34 -15.62 -9.58
N HIS A 181 4.46 -16.84 -10.11
CA HIS A 181 3.96 -17.18 -11.45
C HIS A 181 2.46 -16.95 -11.56
N SER A 182 1.68 -17.51 -10.65
CA SER A 182 0.22 -17.41 -10.68
C SER A 182 -0.27 -15.96 -10.59
N TYR A 183 0.39 -15.12 -9.80
CA TYR A 183 0.09 -13.70 -9.74
C TYR A 183 0.52 -12.93 -11.01
N ARG A 184 1.61 -13.33 -11.66
CA ARG A 184 2.03 -12.75 -12.96
C ARG A 184 0.98 -13.00 -14.03
N GLU A 185 0.47 -14.24 -14.13
CA GLU A 185 -0.59 -14.59 -15.08
C GLU A 185 -1.86 -13.76 -14.84
N ARG A 186 -2.26 -13.58 -13.57
CA ARG A 186 -3.41 -12.73 -13.20
C ARG A 186 -3.17 -11.26 -13.57
N ARG A 187 -1.97 -10.74 -13.30
CA ARG A 187 -1.58 -9.37 -13.67
C ARG A 187 -1.69 -9.17 -15.17
N ASP A 188 -1.05 -10.04 -15.96
CA ASP A 188 -0.97 -9.90 -17.41
C ASP A 188 -2.35 -10.01 -18.05
N LEU A 189 -3.19 -10.94 -17.57
CA LEU A 189 -4.59 -11.05 -17.99
C LEU A 189 -5.39 -9.80 -17.62
N PHE A 190 -5.27 -9.32 -16.38
CA PHE A 190 -6.01 -8.14 -15.91
C PHE A 190 -5.63 -6.88 -16.70
N LEU A 191 -4.33 -6.62 -16.88
CA LEU A 191 -3.86 -5.49 -17.69
C LEU A 191 -4.25 -5.64 -19.16
N GLY A 192 -4.25 -6.86 -19.69
CA GLY A 192 -4.75 -7.15 -21.03
C GLY A 192 -6.23 -6.83 -21.22
N LEU A 193 -7.06 -7.04 -20.18
CA LEU A 193 -8.48 -6.66 -20.19
C LEU A 193 -8.71 -5.15 -20.11
N LEU A 194 -7.80 -4.41 -19.44
CA LEU A 194 -7.86 -2.95 -19.39
C LEU A 194 -7.33 -2.29 -20.67
N ALA A 195 -6.47 -2.98 -21.44
CA ALA A 195 -5.92 -2.43 -22.67
C ALA A 195 -7.02 -2.03 -23.67
N GLY A 196 -6.94 -0.80 -24.19
CA GLY A 196 -7.89 -0.27 -25.18
C GLY A 196 -9.24 0.20 -24.62
N THR A 197 -9.45 0.15 -23.30
CA THR A 197 -10.71 0.60 -22.66
C THR A 197 -10.66 2.08 -22.20
N GLY A 198 -9.51 2.74 -22.33
CA GLY A 198 -9.27 4.09 -21.81
C GLY A 198 -8.77 4.15 -20.37
N PHE A 199 -8.69 3.01 -19.67
CA PHE A 199 -7.97 2.89 -18.40
C PHE A 199 -6.46 2.97 -18.63
N ASP A 200 -5.79 3.92 -17.99
CA ASP A 200 -4.34 4.09 -18.04
C ASP A 200 -3.68 3.45 -16.80
N ALA A 201 -3.51 2.13 -16.86
CA ALA A 201 -3.03 1.33 -15.73
C ALA A 201 -1.50 1.21 -15.72
N VAL A 202 -0.89 1.46 -14.56
CA VAL A 202 0.55 1.24 -14.36
C VAL A 202 0.83 -0.24 -14.16
N GLN A 203 1.77 -0.80 -14.92
CA GLN A 203 2.21 -2.19 -14.73
C GLN A 203 2.96 -2.33 -13.40
N PRO A 204 2.47 -3.14 -12.45
CA PRO A 204 3.16 -3.35 -11.18
C PRO A 204 4.33 -4.32 -11.32
N GLU A 205 5.33 -4.14 -10.46
CA GLU A 205 6.56 -4.92 -10.34
C GLU A 205 6.47 -5.98 -9.22
N GLY A 206 5.52 -5.81 -8.29
CA GLY A 206 5.17 -6.75 -7.24
C GLY A 206 3.83 -6.41 -6.59
N ALA A 207 3.48 -7.10 -5.49
CA ALA A 207 2.14 -7.11 -4.91
C ALA A 207 1.06 -7.43 -5.96
N TYR A 208 -0.23 -7.22 -5.69
CA TYR A 208 -1.31 -7.54 -6.64
C TYR A 208 -2.23 -6.36 -6.96
N TYR A 209 -1.67 -5.15 -6.94
CA TYR A 209 -2.39 -3.90 -7.18
C TYR A 209 -1.87 -3.19 -8.42
N THR A 210 -2.74 -2.44 -9.09
CA THR A 210 -2.34 -1.46 -10.11
C THR A 210 -3.04 -0.14 -9.82
N MET A 211 -2.26 0.93 -9.81
CA MET A 211 -2.79 2.29 -9.82
C MET A 211 -3.11 2.68 -11.25
N THR A 212 -4.32 3.15 -11.48
CA THR A 212 -4.88 3.40 -12.81
C THR A 212 -5.39 4.83 -12.88
N ASN A 213 -4.83 5.60 -13.81
CA ASN A 213 -5.33 6.93 -14.12
C ASN A 213 -6.63 6.81 -14.93
N VAL A 214 -7.65 7.55 -14.48
CA VAL A 214 -9.00 7.56 -15.04
C VAL A 214 -9.46 8.97 -15.41
N ALA A 215 -8.55 9.95 -15.46
CA ALA A 215 -8.88 11.36 -15.67
C ALA A 215 -9.76 11.58 -16.92
N GLU A 216 -9.39 10.98 -18.05
CA GLU A 216 -10.12 11.11 -19.31
C GLU A 216 -11.50 10.44 -19.24
N LEU A 217 -11.57 9.21 -18.70
CA LEU A 217 -12.83 8.48 -18.53
C LEU A 217 -13.79 9.21 -17.56
N ARG A 218 -13.26 9.70 -16.44
CA ARG A 218 -13.99 10.42 -15.42
C ARG A 218 -14.57 11.72 -15.96
N ARG A 219 -13.76 12.54 -16.65
CA ARG A 219 -14.23 13.79 -17.27
C ARG A 219 -15.21 13.53 -18.41
N GLY A 220 -15.00 12.50 -19.22
CA GLY A 220 -15.91 12.09 -20.29
C GLY A 220 -17.30 11.67 -19.78
N ARG A 221 -17.40 11.23 -18.53
CA ARG A 221 -18.66 10.90 -17.84
C ARG A 221 -19.23 12.06 -17.01
N GLY A 222 -18.56 13.20 -16.97
CA GLY A 222 -18.98 14.35 -16.15
C GLY A 222 -18.95 14.09 -14.65
N LEU A 223 -18.06 13.21 -14.18
CA LEU A 223 -17.96 12.85 -12.76
C LEU A 223 -16.91 13.72 -12.06
N ASP A 224 -17.16 14.12 -10.81
CA ASP A 224 -16.35 15.14 -10.12
C ASP A 224 -14.97 14.64 -9.65
N ASP A 225 -14.90 13.39 -9.17
CA ASP A 225 -13.73 12.78 -8.57
C ASP A 225 -13.68 11.25 -8.76
N ASP A 226 -12.63 10.63 -8.23
CA ASP A 226 -12.37 9.19 -8.24
C ASP A 226 -13.40 8.38 -7.45
N THR A 227 -14.01 8.98 -6.41
CA THR A 227 -15.08 8.33 -5.64
C THR A 227 -16.35 8.21 -6.47
N ALA A 228 -16.78 9.31 -7.10
CA ALA A 228 -17.91 9.29 -8.04
C ALA A 228 -17.65 8.32 -9.21
N PHE A 229 -16.41 8.27 -9.70
CA PHE A 229 -16.00 7.30 -10.71
C PHE A 229 -16.12 5.85 -10.24
N CYS A 230 -15.65 5.52 -9.03
CA CYS A 230 -15.76 4.17 -8.48
C CYS A 230 -17.23 3.75 -8.26
N VAL A 231 -18.09 4.67 -7.80
CA VAL A 231 -19.53 4.40 -7.64
C VAL A 231 -20.18 4.14 -8.99
N ASP A 232 -19.89 4.97 -10.00
CA ASP A 232 -20.36 4.76 -11.38
C ASP A 232 -19.89 3.42 -11.94
N LEU A 233 -18.61 3.06 -11.73
CA LEU A 233 -18.05 1.79 -12.18
C LEU A 233 -18.73 0.57 -11.53
N VAL A 234 -19.13 0.67 -10.26
CA VAL A 234 -19.91 -0.39 -9.59
C VAL A 234 -21.32 -0.48 -10.18
N VAL A 235 -22.03 0.64 -10.25
CA VAL A 235 -23.45 0.67 -10.65
C VAL A 235 -23.62 0.31 -12.13
N ASN A 236 -22.78 0.87 -13.00
CA ASN A 236 -22.93 0.75 -14.45
C ASN A 236 -21.94 -0.23 -15.08
N GLY A 237 -20.81 -0.50 -14.42
CA GLY A 237 -19.79 -1.43 -14.90
C GLY A 237 -19.75 -2.77 -14.18
N GLY A 238 -20.40 -2.91 -13.01
CA GLY A 238 -20.33 -4.13 -12.19
C GLY A 238 -18.93 -4.42 -11.63
N VAL A 239 -18.03 -3.44 -11.62
CA VAL A 239 -16.64 -3.59 -11.16
C VAL A 239 -16.37 -2.66 -9.99
N ALA A 240 -15.87 -3.21 -8.88
CA ALA A 240 -15.43 -2.44 -7.73
C ALA A 240 -13.93 -2.09 -7.84
N ALA A 241 -13.60 -0.85 -7.54
CA ALA A 241 -12.24 -0.35 -7.37
C ALA A 241 -12.15 0.47 -6.08
N VAL A 242 -10.93 0.84 -5.68
CA VAL A 242 -10.72 1.74 -4.54
C VAL A 242 -10.34 3.14 -5.06
N PRO A 243 -11.01 4.21 -4.60
CA PRO A 243 -10.65 5.58 -4.94
C PRO A 243 -9.19 5.89 -4.56
N GLY A 244 -8.42 6.45 -5.49
CA GLY A 244 -7.02 6.81 -5.30
C GLY A 244 -6.82 7.77 -4.14
N SER A 245 -7.74 8.71 -3.94
CA SER A 245 -7.77 9.71 -2.86
C SER A 245 -7.59 9.13 -1.46
N SER A 246 -7.89 7.84 -1.24
CA SER A 246 -7.68 7.16 0.05
C SER A 246 -6.21 6.88 0.36
N PHE A 247 -5.33 6.91 -0.65
CA PHE A 247 -3.89 6.63 -0.52
C PHE A 247 -3.02 7.89 -0.53
N PHE A 248 -3.62 9.07 -0.65
CA PHE A 248 -2.92 10.35 -0.64
C PHE A 248 -3.28 11.13 0.61
N ALA A 249 -2.34 11.94 1.07
CA ALA A 249 -2.54 12.87 2.17
C ALA A 249 -3.63 13.90 1.88
N GLU A 250 -3.64 14.38 0.64
CA GLU A 250 -4.59 15.34 0.13
C GLU A 250 -5.44 14.65 -0.93
N ALA A 251 -6.74 14.50 -0.69
CA ALA A 251 -7.65 13.76 -1.60
C ALA A 251 -7.56 14.25 -3.07
N ARG A 252 -7.30 15.55 -3.28
CA ARG A 252 -7.14 16.14 -4.62
C ARG A 252 -6.00 15.53 -5.43
N ASP A 253 -4.96 14.98 -4.78
CA ASP A 253 -3.79 14.41 -5.47
C ASP A 253 -4.09 12.99 -6.01
N GLY A 254 -5.09 12.31 -5.44
CA GLY A 254 -5.59 11.02 -5.91
C GLY A 254 -6.87 11.07 -6.77
N ARG A 255 -7.44 12.27 -7.01
CA ARG A 255 -8.77 12.47 -7.61
C ARG A 255 -9.00 11.87 -9.00
N ASP A 256 -7.91 11.58 -9.70
CA ASP A 256 -7.89 11.08 -11.07
C ASP A 256 -7.34 9.65 -11.14
N ILE A 257 -7.17 8.99 -9.99
CA ILE A 257 -6.55 7.68 -9.87
C ILE A 257 -7.50 6.74 -9.13
N ILE A 258 -7.54 5.48 -9.53
CA ILE A 258 -8.17 4.40 -8.78
C ILE A 258 -7.17 3.25 -8.62
N ARG A 259 -7.37 2.41 -7.61
CA ARG A 259 -6.59 1.18 -7.41
C ARG A 259 -7.46 -0.03 -7.72
N PHE A 260 -7.05 -0.82 -8.70
CA PHE A 260 -7.56 -2.17 -8.88
C PHE A 260 -6.69 -3.17 -8.13
N ALA A 261 -7.30 -4.29 -7.74
CA ALA A 261 -6.61 -5.45 -7.21
C ALA A 261 -6.96 -6.67 -8.08
N PHE A 262 -5.98 -7.51 -8.39
CA PHE A 262 -6.16 -8.74 -9.17
C PHE A 262 -5.81 -10.05 -8.41
N PRO A 263 -6.08 -10.19 -7.08
CA PRO A 263 -5.83 -11.45 -6.37
C PRO A 263 -6.93 -12.50 -6.58
N THR A 264 -8.00 -12.16 -7.30
CA THR A 264 -9.11 -13.07 -7.56
C THR A 264 -8.78 -14.03 -8.70
N CYS A 265 -9.36 -15.23 -8.65
CA CYS A 265 -9.29 -16.17 -9.76
C CYS A 265 -9.98 -15.55 -10.97
N VAL A 266 -9.21 -15.13 -11.97
CA VAL A 266 -9.77 -14.78 -13.27
C VAL A 266 -10.04 -16.09 -14.00
N TRP A 267 -11.30 -16.50 -14.01
CA TRP A 267 -11.70 -17.69 -14.76
C TRP A 267 -11.62 -17.35 -16.25
N PRO A 268 -10.90 -18.10 -17.09
CA PRO A 268 -10.90 -17.84 -18.52
C PRO A 268 -12.34 -17.89 -19.04
N ALA A 269 -12.68 -17.04 -19.99
CA ALA A 269 -14.05 -16.97 -20.54
C ALA A 269 -14.55 -18.32 -21.09
N SER A 270 -13.64 -19.24 -21.42
CA SER A 270 -13.90 -20.61 -21.87
C SER A 270 -14.29 -21.58 -20.76
N ALA A 271 -14.10 -21.23 -19.50
CA ALA A 271 -14.22 -22.19 -18.43
C ALA A 271 -15.66 -22.25 -17.85
N SER A 272 -16.15 -23.49 -17.74
CA SER A 272 -17.56 -23.84 -17.61
C SER A 272 -18.23 -23.21 -16.38
N PRO A 273 -19.49 -22.74 -16.46
CA PRO A 273 -20.25 -22.26 -15.30
C PRO A 273 -20.26 -23.23 -14.11
N ALA A 274 -20.15 -24.54 -14.37
CA ALA A 274 -20.10 -25.61 -13.36
C ALA A 274 -18.83 -25.60 -12.49
N THR A 275 -17.81 -24.82 -12.86
CA THR A 275 -16.55 -24.69 -12.11
C THR A 275 -16.46 -23.39 -11.32
N ARG A 276 -17.45 -22.50 -11.45
CA ARG A 276 -17.58 -21.32 -10.58
C ARG A 276 -18.19 -21.76 -9.25
N PRO A 277 -17.71 -21.27 -8.10
CA PRO A 277 -18.42 -21.46 -6.83
C PRO A 277 -19.86 -20.98 -7.02
N ALA A 278 -20.83 -21.80 -6.64
CA ALA A 278 -22.24 -21.43 -6.76
C ALA A 278 -22.44 -20.07 -6.06
N GLU A 279 -22.85 -19.06 -6.82
CA GLU A 279 -23.37 -17.83 -6.24
C GLU A 279 -24.52 -18.25 -5.33
N ARG A 280 -24.31 -18.19 -4.01
CA ARG A 280 -25.43 -18.35 -3.08
C ARG A 280 -26.35 -17.17 -3.36
N PRO A 281 -27.62 -17.40 -3.76
CA PRO A 281 -28.55 -16.29 -3.85
C PRO A 281 -28.58 -15.61 -2.48
N VAL A 282 -28.42 -14.29 -2.47
CA VAL A 282 -28.65 -13.49 -1.28
C VAL A 282 -30.12 -13.69 -0.93
N SER A 283 -30.39 -14.46 0.12
CA SER A 283 -31.74 -14.61 0.63
C SER A 283 -32.29 -13.21 0.95
N PRO A 284 -33.53 -12.88 0.54
CA PRO A 284 -34.12 -11.60 0.92
C PRO A 284 -34.13 -11.49 2.44
N GLU A 285 -33.78 -10.32 2.97
CA GLU A 285 -33.83 -10.06 4.40
C GLU A 285 -35.22 -10.41 4.95
N PRO A 286 -35.32 -11.06 6.13
CA PRO A 286 -36.60 -11.22 6.77
C PRO A 286 -37.15 -9.82 7.09
N GLY A 287 -38.37 -9.53 6.61
CA GLY A 287 -39.06 -8.29 6.90
C GLY A 287 -39.14 -7.99 8.41
N PRO A 288 -39.33 -6.72 8.79
CA PRO A 288 -39.16 -6.29 10.17
C PRO A 288 -40.13 -7.01 11.11
N SER A 289 -39.61 -7.90 11.97
CA SER A 289 -40.40 -8.51 13.04
C SER A 289 -40.72 -7.44 14.09
N ALA A 290 -42.00 -7.20 14.35
CA ALA A 290 -42.46 -6.30 15.38
C ALA A 290 -42.02 -6.77 16.78
N ARG A 291 -40.94 -6.19 17.31
CA ARG A 291 -40.64 -6.21 18.74
C ARG A 291 -41.10 -4.88 19.36
N PRO A 292 -41.79 -4.89 20.50
CA PRO A 292 -42.21 -3.65 21.16
C PRO A 292 -41.00 -2.87 21.67
N SER A 293 -40.97 -1.56 21.43
CA SER A 293 -39.88 -0.69 21.87
C SER A 293 -39.99 -0.37 23.36
N PRO A 294 -38.89 -0.43 24.14
CA PRO A 294 -38.84 0.25 25.42
C PRO A 294 -38.55 1.72 25.14
N ARG A 295 -39.50 2.60 25.51
CA ARG A 295 -39.26 4.04 25.59
C ARG A 295 -38.23 4.31 26.68
N GLY A 296 -37.00 4.57 26.27
CA GLY A 296 -35.93 5.13 27.10
C GLY A 296 -35.05 5.98 26.19
N SER A 297 -34.89 7.26 26.53
CA SER A 297 -34.07 8.23 25.81
C SER A 297 -32.65 7.68 25.63
N ARG A 298 -32.28 7.32 24.40
CA ARG A 298 -30.89 7.06 24.03
C ARG A 298 -30.16 8.40 23.99
N PRO A 299 -29.01 8.57 24.67
CA PRO A 299 -28.17 9.73 24.44
C PRO A 299 -27.66 9.67 23.00
N THR A 300 -27.93 10.71 22.23
CA THR A 300 -27.26 10.97 20.95
C THR A 300 -25.81 11.30 21.25
N LEU A 301 -24.91 10.34 21.01
CA LEU A 301 -23.49 10.62 20.87
C LEU A 301 -23.30 11.34 19.52
N GLU A 302 -23.39 12.66 19.56
CA GLU A 302 -22.79 13.51 18.53
C GLU A 302 -21.28 13.29 18.59
N TRP A 303 -20.73 12.65 17.56
CA TRP A 303 -19.30 12.68 17.30
C TRP A 303 -18.95 14.12 16.90
N SER A 304 -18.48 14.91 17.86
CA SER A 304 -17.77 16.14 17.54
C SER A 304 -16.56 15.76 16.67
N ARG A 305 -16.37 16.47 15.56
CA ARG A 305 -15.19 16.34 14.69
C ARG A 305 -13.96 16.82 15.47
N GLY A 306 -13.45 15.98 16.37
CA GLY A 306 -12.27 16.21 17.18
C GLY A 306 -11.04 15.60 16.51
N GLU A 307 -10.14 16.46 16.05
CA GLU A 307 -8.68 16.27 15.88
C GLU A 307 -8.12 15.19 14.94
N LEU A 308 -8.90 14.26 14.39
CA LEU A 308 -8.44 13.29 13.38
C LEU A 308 -8.31 13.89 11.95
N GLY A 309 -8.58 15.18 11.78
CA GLY A 309 -8.63 15.86 10.48
C GLY A 309 -7.52 16.89 10.26
N ARG A 310 -6.40 16.85 10.99
CA ARG A 310 -5.29 17.76 10.71
C ARG A 310 -4.65 17.36 9.37
N PRO A 311 -4.55 18.28 8.39
CA PRO A 311 -3.85 18.01 7.14
C PRO A 311 -2.42 17.54 7.45
N LEU A 312 -1.98 16.49 6.77
CA LEU A 312 -0.60 16.04 6.86
C LEU A 312 0.31 17.18 6.42
N ALA A 313 1.33 17.50 7.23
CA ALA A 313 2.25 18.59 6.92
C ALA A 313 3.10 18.20 5.70
N ARG A 314 2.71 18.73 4.54
CA ARG A 314 3.42 18.50 3.28
C ARG A 314 4.52 19.55 3.10
N ARG A 315 5.73 19.10 2.72
CA ARG A 315 6.69 19.97 2.03
C ARG A 315 6.55 19.72 0.54
N THR A 316 6.19 20.76 -0.21
CA THR A 316 6.19 20.72 -1.67
C THR A 316 7.62 20.67 -2.16
N CYS A 317 8.07 19.49 -2.58
CA CYS A 317 9.29 19.33 -3.36
C CYS A 317 8.96 19.70 -4.82
N THR A 318 8.78 20.99 -5.11
CA THR A 318 8.65 21.47 -6.49
C THR A 318 10.04 21.74 -7.03
N ARG A 319 10.72 20.71 -7.55
CA ARG A 319 11.73 20.96 -8.58
C ARG A 319 10.98 21.15 -9.90
N PRO A 320 11.32 22.18 -10.70
CA PRO A 320 10.71 22.35 -12.01
C PRO A 320 10.91 21.05 -12.80
N ARG A 321 9.83 20.54 -13.41
CA ARG A 321 9.98 19.58 -14.51
C ARG A 321 10.93 20.23 -15.51
N ASP A 322 12.04 19.57 -15.82
CA ASP A 322 12.94 20.03 -16.87
C ASP A 322 12.10 20.36 -18.10
N ALA A 323 12.11 21.65 -18.45
CA ALA A 323 11.60 22.11 -19.73
C ALA A 323 12.34 21.32 -20.81
N GLY A 324 11.58 20.76 -21.74
CA GLY A 324 12.08 19.86 -22.78
C GLY A 324 13.40 20.32 -23.36
N THR A 325 14.29 19.36 -23.55
CA THR A 325 15.51 19.51 -24.34
C THR A 325 15.14 20.02 -25.74
N GLY A 326 15.28 21.32 -25.94
CA GLY A 326 15.32 21.92 -27.26
C GLY A 326 16.49 21.34 -28.06
N PRO A 327 16.41 21.32 -29.40
CA PRO A 327 17.43 20.69 -30.22
C PRO A 327 18.79 21.35 -29.99
N ALA A 328 19.83 20.52 -29.87
CA ALA A 328 21.20 20.95 -29.68
C ALA A 328 21.63 21.92 -30.82
N PRO A 329 22.37 23.00 -30.52
CA PRO A 329 22.90 23.89 -31.54
C PRO A 329 23.96 23.16 -32.39
N PRO A 330 24.08 23.49 -33.69
CA PRO A 330 25.04 22.82 -34.57
C PRO A 330 26.49 23.12 -34.15
N PRO A 331 27.43 22.18 -34.39
CA PRO A 331 28.82 22.34 -33.99
C PRO A 331 29.48 23.51 -34.73
N ARG A 332 30.24 24.31 -34.00
CA ARG A 332 31.07 25.38 -34.58
C ARG A 332 32.24 24.76 -35.37
N PRO A 333 32.64 25.33 -36.51
CA PRO A 333 33.77 24.84 -37.29
C PRO A 333 35.09 25.11 -36.57
N PRO A 334 36.12 24.28 -36.81
CA PRO A 334 37.37 24.31 -36.05
C PRO A 334 38.20 25.57 -36.34
N ARG A 335 38.77 26.14 -35.28
CA ARG A 335 39.95 27.00 -35.29
C ARG A 335 40.89 26.53 -34.20
#